data_AF-A0A8S0PSL9-F1
#
_entry.id   AF-A0A8S0PSL9-F1
#
_cell.length_a   1.000
_cell.length_b   1.000
_cell.length_c   1.000
_cell.angle_alpha   90.00
_cell.angle_beta   90.00
_cell.angle_gamma   90.00
#
_symmetry.space_group_name_H-M   'P 1'
#
loop_
_entity.id
_entity.type
_entity.pdbx_description
1 polymer ?
#
loop_
_entity_poly.entity_id
_entity_poly.type
_entity_poly.pdbx_seq_one_letter_code
_entity_poly.pdbx_strand_id
1 'polypeptide(L)'
;MYIKHSLLDMSSFFTAYVQGLSVGLIPEKPFHMGETLDGAKISYLDIDTEKRIVEERLRGLEAQNATELEIASAMRNLGTDRAKLHGWPNTYVFTKAIGEMLLEKLEENVKLIIVRPTIITSTYKEPFSGWTEGIRTLDSIFVAYGKGKLKFFVGDPNSTLDMIPGDMVVNSMLVAMVVHTNQPSHRLIYHIGSSLRNPLKYEDMRWLMYNYLTENPLLDTGGKPIKVEKGKILETMASFHRYIAIRYLPFVQMLKLVNMILCNHFRNLHANARRRIDYSIRLAELYKPYLFFHGTFDDTTTENLRTTIRGSEVFNFDPKCIQWDEYFMNTHFPGITKYALK
;
A
#
# COMPACT_ATOMS: atom_id res chain seq x y z
N MET A 1 25.84 -40.63 2.37
CA MET A 1 24.56 -39.99 2.75
C MET A 1 24.72 -38.49 2.57
N TYR A 2 24.59 -38.03 1.32
CA TYR A 2 24.81 -36.66 0.88
C TYR A 2 23.47 -35.89 0.95
N ILE A 3 23.28 -35.07 1.98
CA ILE A 3 22.25 -34.01 2.00
C ILE A 3 22.95 -32.77 2.60
N LYS A 4 23.70 -32.07 1.75
CA LYS A 4 24.28 -30.75 2.02
C LYS A 4 24.69 -30.20 0.65
N HIS A 5 23.79 -29.49 -0.03
CA HIS A 5 24.11 -28.35 -0.93
C HIS A 5 22.95 -27.85 -1.81
N SER A 6 21.78 -28.47 -1.83
CA SER A 6 20.67 -28.02 -2.69
C SER A 6 19.46 -27.60 -1.86
N LEU A 7 19.28 -26.29 -1.65
CA LEU A 7 18.02 -25.57 -1.34
C LEU A 7 18.36 -24.18 -0.79
N LEU A 8 18.97 -23.33 -1.61
CA LEU A 8 18.97 -21.87 -1.39
C LEU A 8 18.13 -21.26 -2.50
N ASP A 9 16.82 -21.55 -2.48
CA ASP A 9 15.86 -20.79 -3.26
C ASP A 9 15.51 -19.55 -2.42
N MET A 10 16.03 -18.39 -2.81
CA MET A 10 15.74 -17.14 -2.11
C MET A 10 14.46 -16.54 -2.71
N SER A 11 13.30 -16.89 -2.14
CA SER A 11 12.05 -16.19 -2.46
C SER A 11 12.04 -14.86 -1.73
N SER A 12 12.12 -13.76 -2.48
CA SER A 12 12.11 -12.41 -1.91
C SER A 12 10.78 -11.69 -2.15
N PHE A 13 10.23 -11.13 -1.09
CA PHE A 13 8.90 -10.52 -1.07
C PHE A 13 8.97 -9.02 -1.34
N PHE A 14 8.50 -8.61 -2.51
CA PHE A 14 8.45 -7.21 -2.96
C PHE A 14 7.00 -6.73 -3.08
N THR A 15 6.73 -5.76 -3.95
CA THR A 15 5.39 -5.27 -4.25
C THR A 15 5.32 -4.96 -5.72
N ALA A 16 4.19 -5.18 -6.40
CA ALA A 16 4.05 -4.86 -7.82
C ALA A 16 4.27 -3.37 -8.13
N TYR A 17 3.96 -2.50 -7.17
CA TYR A 17 4.11 -1.05 -7.28
C TYR A 17 5.57 -0.55 -7.33
N VAL A 18 6.57 -1.44 -7.26
CA VAL A 18 7.96 -1.08 -7.58
C VAL A 18 8.11 -0.55 -9.00
N GLN A 19 7.26 -1.03 -9.93
CA GLN A 19 7.22 -0.60 -11.33
C GLN A 19 6.67 0.82 -11.54
N GLY A 20 6.39 1.54 -10.45
CA GLY A 20 5.83 2.87 -10.52
C GLY A 20 4.35 2.84 -10.85
N LEU A 21 3.92 3.87 -11.57
CA LEU A 21 2.51 4.21 -11.75
C LEU A 21 2.17 4.44 -13.22
N SER A 22 2.81 3.66 -14.08
CA SER A 22 2.56 3.68 -15.52
C SER A 22 1.10 3.35 -15.81
N VAL A 23 0.57 3.96 -16.88
CA VAL A 23 -0.81 3.73 -17.33
C VAL A 23 -0.84 2.49 -18.24
N GLY A 24 -1.91 1.71 -18.15
CA GLY A 24 -2.10 0.52 -18.98
C GLY A 24 -1.44 -0.73 -18.40
N LEU A 25 -1.08 -1.68 -19.26
CA LEU A 25 -0.54 -2.97 -18.85
C LEU A 25 0.93 -2.84 -18.41
N ILE A 26 1.23 -3.25 -17.17
CA ILE A 26 2.57 -3.18 -16.58
C ILE A 26 3.20 -4.58 -16.59
N PRO A 27 4.28 -4.80 -17.36
CA PRO A 27 4.86 -6.13 -17.54
C PRO A 27 5.65 -6.59 -16.31
N GLU A 28 5.81 -7.91 -16.19
CA GLU A 28 6.69 -8.57 -15.21
C GLU A 28 8.18 -8.40 -15.59
N LYS A 29 8.66 -7.15 -15.66
CA LYS A 29 10.05 -6.84 -16.02
C LYS A 29 10.98 -6.82 -14.79
N PRO A 30 12.23 -7.28 -14.90
CA PRO A 30 13.23 -7.06 -13.86
C PRO A 30 13.63 -5.58 -13.77
N PHE A 31 14.19 -5.20 -12.62
CA PHE A 31 15.01 -3.99 -12.54
C PHE A 31 16.45 -4.28 -12.91
N HIS A 32 17.08 -3.30 -13.55
CA HIS A 32 18.51 -3.25 -13.72
C HIS A 32 19.19 -2.31 -12.71
N MET A 33 20.41 -2.67 -12.32
CA MET A 33 21.22 -1.85 -11.42
C MET A 33 21.36 -0.41 -11.93
N GLY A 34 20.90 0.54 -11.12
CA GLY A 34 20.93 1.97 -11.43
C GLY A 34 19.73 2.50 -12.22
N GLU A 35 18.74 1.65 -12.53
CA GLU A 35 17.50 2.06 -13.17
C GLU A 35 16.72 3.07 -12.31
N THR A 36 16.00 3.97 -12.98
CA THR A 36 15.06 4.93 -12.37
C THR A 36 13.72 4.82 -13.10
N LEU A 37 12.64 5.30 -12.48
CA LEU A 37 11.33 5.27 -13.13
C LEU A 37 11.13 6.45 -14.09
N ASP A 38 10.21 6.29 -15.04
CA ASP A 38 9.76 7.36 -15.91
C ASP A 38 9.29 8.58 -15.09
N GLY A 39 9.76 9.77 -15.48
CA GLY A 39 9.51 11.01 -14.75
C GLY A 39 10.46 11.28 -13.57
N ALA A 40 11.49 10.44 -13.37
CA ALA A 40 12.59 10.74 -12.46
C ALA A 40 13.31 12.04 -12.86
N LYS A 41 13.84 12.75 -11.87
CA LYS A 41 14.61 13.99 -12.06
C LYS A 41 16.06 13.71 -12.46
N ILE A 42 16.54 12.52 -12.16
CA ILE A 42 17.87 12.02 -12.54
C ILE A 42 17.70 10.65 -13.17
N SER A 43 18.55 10.33 -14.13
CA SER A 43 18.44 9.14 -14.97
C SER A 43 19.16 7.91 -14.43
N TYR A 44 19.88 8.05 -13.31
CA TYR A 44 20.70 6.97 -12.75
C TYR A 44 20.67 6.97 -11.22
N LEU A 45 20.43 5.79 -10.65
CA LEU A 45 20.42 5.54 -9.22
C LEU A 45 21.74 4.92 -8.74
N ASP A 46 22.60 5.74 -8.14
CA ASP A 46 23.78 5.24 -7.43
C ASP A 46 23.42 4.91 -5.97
N ILE A 47 23.26 3.62 -5.68
CA ILE A 47 22.87 3.11 -4.35
C ILE A 47 23.92 3.46 -3.27
N ASP A 48 25.21 3.44 -3.62
CA ASP A 48 26.28 3.76 -2.66
C ASP A 48 26.27 5.25 -2.31
N THR A 49 25.97 6.10 -3.30
CA THR A 49 25.75 7.53 -3.08
C THR A 49 24.50 7.77 -2.23
N GLU A 50 23.38 7.08 -2.48
CA GLU A 50 22.18 7.19 -1.62
C GLU A 50 22.48 6.81 -0.17
N LYS A 51 23.20 5.70 0.04
CA LYS A 51 23.60 5.26 1.37
C LYS A 51 24.43 6.33 2.08
N ARG A 52 25.41 6.90 1.39
CA ARG A 52 26.26 7.98 1.95
C ARG A 52 25.44 9.20 2.35
N ILE A 53 24.50 9.64 1.51
CA ILE A 53 23.62 10.79 1.79
C ILE A 53 22.77 10.55 3.05
N VAL A 54 22.21 9.35 3.19
CA VAL A 54 21.41 8.97 4.37
C VAL A 54 22.27 8.99 5.64
N GLU A 55 23.46 8.40 5.59
CA GLU A 55 24.37 8.34 6.73
C GLU A 55 24.92 9.72 7.13
N GLU A 56 25.31 10.55 6.16
CA GLU A 56 25.78 11.92 6.41
C GLU A 56 24.67 12.79 7.01
N ARG A 57 23.44 12.65 6.53
CA ARG A 57 22.30 13.38 7.10
C ARG A 57 22.06 12.96 8.55
N LEU A 58 22.10 11.66 8.84
CA LEU A 58 21.90 11.16 10.21
C LEU A 58 23.01 11.66 11.13
N ARG A 59 24.28 11.47 10.77
CA ARG A 59 25.43 11.97 11.55
C ARG A 59 25.36 13.47 11.80
N GLY A 60 24.95 14.25 10.79
CA GLY A 60 24.79 15.70 10.92
C GLY A 60 23.70 16.10 11.92
N LEU A 61 22.60 15.35 12.00
CA LEU A 61 21.52 15.58 12.96
C LEU A 61 21.95 15.18 14.39
N GLU A 62 22.65 14.06 14.51
CA GLU A 62 23.21 13.60 15.79
C GLU A 62 24.23 14.58 16.34
N ALA A 63 25.14 15.10 15.50
CA ALA A 63 26.12 16.11 15.90
C ALA A 63 25.48 17.44 16.34
N GLN A 64 24.25 17.72 15.91
CA GLN A 64 23.46 18.88 16.35
C GLN A 64 22.66 18.61 17.63
N ASN A 65 22.79 17.43 18.25
CA ASN A 65 21.98 16.98 19.38
C ASN A 65 20.47 17.07 19.10
N ALA A 66 20.05 16.78 17.86
CA ALA A 66 18.63 16.75 17.51
C ALA A 66 17.90 15.65 18.29
N THR A 67 16.65 15.93 18.67
CA THR A 67 15.80 14.94 19.35
C THR A 67 15.44 13.78 18.42
N GLU A 68 15.07 12.62 18.98
CA GLU A 68 14.62 11.47 18.19
C GLU A 68 13.45 11.81 17.25
N LEU A 69 12.54 12.67 17.69
CA LEU A 69 11.41 13.13 16.88
C LEU A 69 11.86 13.99 15.70
N GLU A 70 12.85 14.87 15.90
CA GLU A 70 13.43 15.69 14.84
C GLU A 70 14.20 14.83 13.84
N ILE A 71 14.99 13.87 14.33
CA ILE A 71 15.69 12.89 13.48
C ILE A 71 14.68 12.10 12.66
N ALA A 72 13.66 11.51 13.28
CA ALA A 72 12.65 10.71 12.59
C ALA A 72 11.87 11.54 11.55
N SER A 73 11.59 12.81 11.83
CA SER A 73 10.93 13.73 10.89
C SER A 73 11.85 14.07 9.70
N ALA A 74 13.09 14.45 9.97
CA ALA A 74 14.07 14.84 8.96
C ALA A 74 14.42 13.66 8.04
N MET A 75 14.66 12.48 8.60
CA MET A 75 14.99 11.27 7.82
C MET A 75 13.80 10.81 6.97
N ARG A 76 12.56 10.94 7.46
CA ARG A 76 11.36 10.64 6.68
C ARG A 76 11.19 11.59 5.50
N ASN A 77 11.43 12.88 5.71
CA ASN A 77 11.36 13.87 4.63
C ASN A 77 12.46 13.60 3.60
N LEU A 78 13.70 13.37 4.05
CA LEU A 78 14.80 12.98 3.16
C LEU A 78 14.42 11.76 2.31
N GLY A 79 13.97 10.66 2.94
CA GLY A 79 13.59 9.45 2.21
C GLY A 79 12.45 9.68 1.20
N THR A 80 11.53 10.60 1.50
CA THR A 80 10.43 10.96 0.57
C THR A 80 10.99 11.73 -0.63
N ASP A 81 11.89 12.67 -0.39
CA ASP A 81 12.51 13.48 -1.43
C ASP A 81 13.44 12.64 -2.32
N ARG A 82 14.21 11.71 -1.73
CA ARG A 82 15.05 10.76 -2.48
C ARG A 82 14.20 9.84 -3.36
N ALA A 83 13.12 9.27 -2.84
CA ALA A 83 12.23 8.43 -3.65
C ALA A 83 11.70 9.19 -4.88
N LYS A 84 11.20 10.41 -4.68
CA LYS A 84 10.68 11.27 -5.77
C LYS A 84 11.75 11.70 -6.75
N LEU A 85 12.99 11.93 -6.30
CA LEU A 85 14.12 12.26 -7.16
C LEU A 85 14.33 11.18 -8.23
N HIS A 86 14.16 9.92 -7.86
CA HIS A 86 14.32 8.76 -8.73
C HIS A 86 13.00 8.23 -9.35
N GLY A 87 11.90 8.98 -9.21
CA GLY A 87 10.61 8.67 -9.84
C GLY A 87 9.66 7.80 -9.02
N TRP A 88 10.07 7.30 -7.84
CA TRP A 88 9.20 6.52 -6.97
C TRP A 88 8.29 7.40 -6.09
N PRO A 89 7.01 7.03 -5.90
CA PRO A 89 6.04 7.84 -5.17
C PRO A 89 6.32 7.95 -3.66
N ASN A 90 7.00 6.96 -3.07
CA ASN A 90 7.38 6.96 -1.67
C ASN A 90 8.57 6.04 -1.39
N THR A 91 9.11 6.18 -0.18
CA THR A 91 10.30 5.46 0.27
C THR A 91 10.09 3.94 0.35
N TYR A 92 8.87 3.45 0.60
CA TYR A 92 8.63 2.01 0.70
C TYR A 92 8.82 1.30 -0.64
N VAL A 93 8.20 1.79 -1.72
CA VAL A 93 8.39 1.19 -3.04
C VAL A 93 9.80 1.44 -3.57
N PHE A 94 10.42 2.56 -3.20
CA PHE A 94 11.81 2.88 -3.57
C PHE A 94 12.82 1.90 -2.94
N THR A 95 12.71 1.62 -1.64
CA THR A 95 13.62 0.67 -0.98
C THR A 95 13.38 -0.75 -1.46
N LYS A 96 12.15 -1.11 -1.82
CA LYS A 96 11.83 -2.37 -2.48
C LYS A 96 12.48 -2.48 -3.86
N ALA A 97 12.45 -1.43 -4.67
CA ALA A 97 13.16 -1.42 -5.96
C ALA A 97 14.69 -1.56 -5.81
N ILE A 98 15.30 -0.81 -4.87
CA ILE A 98 16.72 -0.95 -4.51
C ILE A 98 17.04 -2.40 -4.09
N GLY A 99 16.22 -2.99 -3.22
CA GLY A 99 16.42 -4.37 -2.80
C GLY A 99 16.37 -5.35 -3.97
N GLU A 100 15.50 -5.11 -4.95
CA GLU A 100 15.42 -5.93 -6.16
C GLU A 100 16.68 -5.80 -7.03
N MET A 101 17.18 -4.58 -7.23
CA MET A 101 18.44 -4.31 -7.96
C MET A 101 19.66 -4.94 -7.27
N LEU A 102 19.69 -4.97 -5.94
CA LEU A 102 20.78 -5.60 -5.20
C LEU A 102 20.73 -7.12 -5.31
N LEU A 103 19.54 -7.72 -5.29
CA LEU A 103 19.37 -9.16 -5.53
C LEU A 103 19.72 -9.53 -6.97
N GLU A 104 19.46 -8.63 -7.91
CA GLU A 104 19.87 -8.77 -9.31
C GLU A 104 21.36 -9.08 -9.45
N LYS A 105 22.20 -8.33 -8.72
CA LYS A 105 23.66 -8.47 -8.72
C LYS A 105 24.13 -9.79 -8.09
N LEU A 106 23.33 -10.40 -7.23
CA LEU A 106 23.67 -11.64 -6.52
C LEU A 106 23.33 -12.91 -7.30
N GLU A 107 22.62 -12.79 -8.44
CA GLU A 107 22.08 -13.91 -9.20
C GLU A 107 23.15 -14.83 -9.80
N GLU A 108 24.43 -14.41 -9.88
CA GLU A 108 25.51 -15.24 -10.45
C GLU A 108 25.66 -16.62 -9.77
N ASN A 109 25.10 -16.84 -8.56
CA ASN A 109 25.22 -18.11 -7.84
C ASN A 109 23.94 -18.64 -7.15
N VAL A 110 22.78 -17.97 -7.27
CA VAL A 110 21.55 -18.33 -6.51
C VAL A 110 20.31 -18.26 -7.39
N LYS A 111 19.43 -19.27 -7.26
CA LYS A 111 18.10 -19.24 -7.90
C LYS A 111 17.24 -18.15 -7.23
N LEU A 112 16.85 -17.15 -8.00
CA LEU A 112 16.08 -16.01 -7.52
C LEU A 112 14.64 -16.04 -8.06
N ILE A 113 13.68 -16.11 -7.14
CA ILE A 113 12.26 -15.94 -7.42
C ILE A 113 11.81 -14.63 -6.77
N ILE A 114 11.25 -13.74 -7.58
CA ILE A 114 10.76 -12.43 -7.15
C ILE A 114 9.24 -12.48 -7.18
N VAL A 115 8.63 -12.34 -6.01
CA VAL A 115 7.16 -12.28 -5.89
C VAL A 115 6.76 -10.86 -5.53
N ARG A 116 5.88 -10.29 -6.36
CA ARG A 116 5.42 -8.90 -6.33
C ARG A 116 3.91 -8.88 -6.14
N PRO A 117 3.42 -9.02 -4.90
CA PRO A 117 2.00 -8.87 -4.61
C PRO A 117 1.53 -7.41 -4.75
N THR A 118 0.22 -7.27 -5.00
CA THR A 118 -0.50 -6.00 -4.95
C THR A 118 -0.97 -5.73 -3.51
N ILE A 119 -2.06 -4.99 -3.29
CA ILE A 119 -2.49 -4.68 -1.92
C ILE A 119 -2.99 -5.96 -1.23
N ILE A 120 -2.27 -6.40 -0.20
CA ILE A 120 -2.64 -7.61 0.51
C ILE A 120 -3.78 -7.33 1.49
N THR A 121 -4.85 -8.09 1.37
CA THR A 121 -6.00 -8.11 2.28
C THR A 121 -5.93 -9.31 3.22
N SER A 122 -6.96 -9.49 4.05
CA SER A 122 -7.06 -10.66 4.93
C SER A 122 -7.03 -11.96 4.12
N THR A 123 -6.79 -13.07 4.80
CA THR A 123 -6.87 -14.39 4.18
C THR A 123 -8.27 -14.67 3.62
N TYR A 124 -8.31 -15.37 2.49
CA TYR A 124 -9.54 -15.82 1.83
C TYR A 124 -10.04 -17.12 2.48
N LYS A 125 -9.15 -18.09 2.71
CA LYS A 125 -9.45 -19.40 3.30
C LYS A 125 -8.49 -19.79 4.41
N GLU A 126 -7.18 -19.70 4.18
CA GLU A 126 -6.16 -20.31 5.07
C GLU A 126 -5.31 -19.27 5.81
N PRO A 127 -4.83 -19.53 7.04
CA PRO A 127 -5.13 -20.68 7.89
C PRO A 127 -6.57 -20.67 8.43
N PHE A 128 -7.24 -19.52 8.40
CA PHE A 128 -8.67 -19.37 8.59
C PHE A 128 -9.12 -18.07 7.93
N SER A 129 -10.37 -18.04 7.46
CA SER A 129 -10.92 -16.91 6.71
C SER A 129 -10.93 -15.61 7.52
N GLY A 130 -10.56 -14.50 6.88
CA GLY A 130 -10.62 -13.16 7.45
C GLY A 130 -9.46 -12.81 8.39
N TRP A 131 -8.45 -13.67 8.53
CA TRP A 131 -7.28 -13.36 9.34
C TRP A 131 -6.47 -12.22 8.72
N THR A 132 -6.11 -11.24 9.53
CA THR A 132 -5.20 -10.16 9.17
C THR A 132 -4.32 -9.78 10.36
N GLU A 133 -3.09 -9.40 10.06
CA GLU A 133 -2.16 -8.88 11.06
C GLU A 133 -2.22 -7.35 11.06
N GLY A 134 -2.98 -6.83 12.03
CA GLY A 134 -3.11 -5.40 12.29
C GLY A 134 -3.94 -4.64 11.24
N ILE A 135 -3.98 -3.32 11.40
CA ILE A 135 -4.68 -2.41 10.49
C ILE A 135 -3.68 -1.90 9.45
N ARG A 136 -3.89 -2.27 8.19
CA ARG A 136 -3.08 -1.83 7.04
C ARG A 136 -3.84 -0.80 6.19
N THR A 137 -3.27 -0.40 5.06
CA THR A 137 -3.74 0.72 4.22
C THR A 137 -5.26 0.78 4.03
N LEU A 138 -5.88 -0.25 3.44
CA LEU A 138 -7.34 -0.26 3.22
C LEU A 138 -8.10 -0.31 4.55
N ASP A 139 -7.67 -1.16 5.47
CA ASP A 139 -8.29 -1.32 6.79
C ASP A 139 -8.34 0.01 7.55
N SER A 140 -7.31 0.85 7.40
CA SER A 140 -7.25 2.17 8.04
C SER A 140 -8.32 3.12 7.49
N ILE A 141 -8.63 3.04 6.19
CA ILE A 141 -9.70 3.78 5.53
C ILE A 141 -11.05 3.28 6.04
N PHE A 142 -11.26 1.96 6.06
CA PHE A 142 -12.46 1.32 6.58
C PHE A 142 -12.74 1.72 8.03
N VAL A 143 -11.73 1.63 8.90
CA VAL A 143 -11.85 2.00 10.33
C VAL A 143 -12.07 3.50 10.51
N ALA A 144 -11.38 4.36 9.75
CA ALA A 144 -11.57 5.80 9.83
C ALA A 144 -13.00 6.19 9.38
N TYR A 145 -13.52 5.51 8.37
CA TYR A 145 -14.89 5.70 7.89
C TYR A 145 -15.92 5.20 8.89
N GLY A 146 -15.79 3.97 9.39
CA GLY A 146 -16.68 3.41 10.41
C GLY A 146 -16.66 4.17 11.74
N LYS A 147 -15.53 4.78 12.11
CA LYS A 147 -15.43 5.68 13.27
C LYS A 147 -15.94 7.11 12.99
N GLY A 148 -16.52 7.36 11.81
CA GLY A 148 -17.04 8.66 11.41
C GLY A 148 -15.99 9.76 11.24
N LYS A 149 -14.69 9.40 11.20
CA LYS A 149 -13.57 10.34 11.06
C LYS A 149 -13.31 10.70 9.59
N LEU A 150 -13.63 9.81 8.66
CA LEU A 150 -13.59 10.04 7.23
C LEU A 150 -15.00 10.43 6.73
N LYS A 151 -15.12 11.60 6.11
CA LYS A 151 -16.41 12.14 5.61
C LYS A 151 -16.49 12.22 4.08
N PHE A 152 -15.38 11.97 3.41
CA PHE A 152 -15.23 12.04 1.96
C PHE A 152 -14.14 11.07 1.54
N PHE A 153 -14.21 10.63 0.29
CA PHE A 153 -13.22 9.78 -0.36
C PHE A 153 -12.52 10.60 -1.45
N VAL A 154 -11.23 10.36 -1.66
CA VAL A 154 -10.43 11.01 -2.71
C VAL A 154 -9.92 9.92 -3.61
N GLY A 155 -10.07 10.07 -4.92
CA GLY A 155 -9.66 9.07 -5.90
C GLY A 155 -10.58 9.04 -7.11
N ASP A 156 -10.11 8.43 -8.19
CA ASP A 156 -10.96 8.19 -9.36
C ASP A 156 -11.86 6.98 -9.08
N PRO A 157 -13.21 7.13 -9.12
CA PRO A 157 -14.14 6.02 -8.91
C PRO A 157 -13.96 4.86 -9.89
N ASN A 158 -13.39 5.12 -11.07
CA ASN A 158 -13.14 4.13 -12.12
C ASN A 158 -11.76 3.47 -12.04
N SER A 159 -10.87 3.95 -11.16
CA SER A 159 -9.58 3.28 -10.94
C SER A 159 -9.79 1.89 -10.35
N THR A 160 -9.02 0.93 -10.88
CA THR A 160 -8.96 -0.43 -10.34
C THR A 160 -8.16 -0.45 -9.05
N LEU A 161 -8.77 -0.98 -7.99
CA LEU A 161 -8.09 -1.24 -6.74
C LEU A 161 -7.51 -2.66 -6.79
N ASP A 162 -6.21 -2.77 -7.10
CA ASP A 162 -5.58 -4.08 -7.20
C ASP A 162 -5.23 -4.65 -5.82
N MET A 163 -5.93 -5.73 -5.48
CA MET A 163 -5.83 -6.39 -4.19
C MET A 163 -5.73 -7.91 -4.34
N ILE A 164 -5.12 -8.57 -3.36
CA ILE A 164 -5.08 -10.02 -3.31
C ILE A 164 -5.11 -10.53 -1.85
N PRO A 165 -5.85 -11.59 -1.53
CA PRO A 165 -5.80 -12.23 -0.21
C PRO A 165 -4.41 -12.77 0.15
N GLY A 166 -4.03 -12.65 1.42
CA GLY A 166 -2.69 -13.02 1.88
C GLY A 166 -2.31 -14.49 1.67
N ASP A 167 -3.28 -15.40 1.81
CA ASP A 167 -3.09 -16.84 1.57
C ASP A 167 -2.85 -17.17 0.10
N MET A 168 -3.49 -16.45 -0.83
CA MET A 168 -3.19 -16.61 -2.26
C MET A 168 -1.75 -16.20 -2.58
N VAL A 169 -1.21 -15.18 -1.90
CA VAL A 169 0.20 -14.81 -2.04
C VAL A 169 1.11 -15.92 -1.54
N VAL A 170 0.85 -16.47 -0.36
CA VAL A 170 1.63 -17.59 0.20
C VAL A 170 1.55 -18.82 -0.71
N ASN A 171 0.37 -19.18 -1.18
CA ASN A 171 0.15 -20.31 -2.08
C ASN A 171 0.95 -20.14 -3.39
N SER A 172 0.94 -18.94 -3.97
CA SER A 172 1.73 -18.64 -5.17
C SER A 172 3.24 -18.80 -4.93
N MET A 173 3.75 -18.38 -3.78
CA MET A 173 5.17 -18.52 -3.41
C MET A 173 5.56 -20.00 -3.26
N LEU A 174 4.76 -20.78 -2.53
CA LEU A 174 5.01 -22.21 -2.33
C LEU A 174 5.03 -22.97 -3.66
N VAL A 175 4.05 -22.68 -4.52
CA VAL A 175 3.95 -23.31 -5.84
C VAL A 175 5.13 -22.90 -6.73
N ALA A 176 5.52 -21.62 -6.73
CA ALA A 176 6.68 -21.15 -7.47
C ALA A 176 7.96 -21.88 -7.03
N MET A 177 8.19 -22.01 -5.72
CA MET A 177 9.37 -22.71 -5.19
C MET A 177 9.41 -24.19 -5.64
N VAL A 178 8.28 -24.90 -5.54
CA VAL A 178 8.19 -26.32 -5.91
C VAL A 178 8.40 -26.53 -7.42
N VAL A 179 7.75 -25.70 -8.26
CA VAL A 179 7.84 -25.83 -9.73
C VAL A 179 9.26 -25.57 -10.24
N HIS A 180 10.00 -24.68 -9.58
CA HIS A 180 11.33 -24.24 -10.03
C HIS A 180 12.50 -24.91 -9.31
N THR A 181 12.24 -25.83 -8.36
CA THR A 181 13.27 -26.56 -7.61
C THR A 181 14.31 -27.21 -8.53
N ASN A 182 13.88 -27.77 -9.67
CA ASN A 182 14.75 -28.53 -10.61
C ASN A 182 14.98 -27.86 -11.98
N GLN A 183 14.49 -26.65 -12.21
CA GLN A 183 14.66 -25.96 -13.50
C GLN A 183 15.97 -25.16 -13.55
N PRO A 184 16.59 -24.98 -14.74
CA PRO A 184 17.77 -24.14 -14.91
C PRO A 184 17.44 -22.68 -14.53
N SER A 185 18.41 -22.02 -13.89
CA SER A 185 18.27 -20.67 -13.34
C SER A 185 17.89 -19.67 -14.41
N HIS A 186 16.62 -19.25 -14.40
CA HIS A 186 16.17 -18.02 -15.02
C HIS A 186 15.48 -17.21 -13.94
N ARG A 187 15.75 -15.91 -13.91
CA ARG A 187 15.02 -14.96 -13.07
C ARG A 187 13.53 -15.08 -13.38
N LEU A 188 12.73 -15.31 -12.35
CA LEU A 188 11.28 -15.39 -12.47
C LEU A 188 10.64 -14.34 -11.59
N ILE A 189 9.76 -13.57 -12.21
CA ILE A 189 9.04 -12.48 -11.58
C ILE A 189 7.57 -12.81 -11.69
N TYR A 190 6.89 -12.77 -10.55
CA TYR A 190 5.46 -13.04 -10.45
C TYR A 190 4.75 -11.82 -9.90
N HIS A 191 3.92 -11.17 -10.71
CA HIS A 191 2.91 -10.25 -10.20
C HIS A 191 1.74 -11.06 -9.64
N ILE A 192 1.46 -10.86 -8.35
CA ILE A 192 0.34 -11.53 -7.67
C ILE A 192 -0.72 -10.48 -7.36
N GLY A 193 -1.72 -10.38 -8.23
CA GLY A 193 -2.79 -9.40 -8.13
C GLY A 193 -4.06 -9.87 -8.79
N SER A 194 -5.09 -9.04 -8.74
CA SER A 194 -6.40 -9.30 -9.32
C SER A 194 -6.76 -8.37 -10.48
N SER A 195 -6.06 -7.23 -10.66
CA SER A 195 -6.49 -6.18 -11.60
C SER A 195 -6.73 -6.67 -13.03
N LEU A 196 -5.89 -7.57 -13.56
CA LEU A 196 -6.03 -8.06 -14.92
C LEU A 196 -7.18 -9.06 -15.09
N ARG A 197 -7.50 -9.85 -14.06
CA ARG A 197 -8.38 -11.04 -14.18
C ARG A 197 -9.71 -10.93 -13.46
N ASN A 198 -9.75 -10.20 -12.35
CA ASN A 198 -10.93 -9.99 -11.53
C ASN A 198 -10.89 -8.59 -10.89
N PRO A 199 -10.98 -7.51 -11.71
CA PRO A 199 -10.82 -6.14 -11.24
C PRO A 199 -11.94 -5.73 -10.27
N LEU A 200 -11.57 -5.03 -9.20
CA LEU A 200 -12.49 -4.33 -8.31
C LEU A 200 -12.30 -2.82 -8.48
N LYS A 201 -13.37 -2.05 -8.71
CA LYS A 201 -13.25 -0.60 -8.83
C LYS A 201 -13.25 0.07 -7.46
N TYR A 202 -12.62 1.24 -7.39
CA TYR A 202 -12.62 2.08 -6.20
C TYR A 202 -14.05 2.41 -5.73
N GLU A 203 -14.97 2.68 -6.67
CA GLU A 203 -16.38 2.94 -6.35
C GLU A 203 -17.08 1.74 -5.70
N ASP A 204 -16.85 0.53 -6.22
CA ASP A 204 -17.43 -0.71 -5.67
C ASP A 204 -16.96 -0.94 -4.23
N MET A 205 -15.66 -0.77 -3.99
CA MET A 205 -15.07 -0.84 -2.64
C MET A 205 -15.72 0.16 -1.69
N ARG A 206 -15.98 1.39 -2.13
CA ARG A 206 -16.67 2.42 -1.33
C ARG A 206 -18.09 2.00 -0.98
N TRP A 207 -18.84 1.44 -1.93
CA TRP A 207 -20.19 0.92 -1.69
C TRP A 207 -20.19 -0.24 -0.70
N LEU A 208 -19.26 -1.19 -0.85
CA LEU A 208 -19.11 -2.32 0.08
C LEU A 208 -18.86 -1.83 1.51
N MET A 209 -17.95 -0.87 1.70
CA MET A 209 -17.71 -0.28 3.01
C MET A 209 -18.96 0.39 3.58
N TYR A 210 -19.69 1.16 2.76
CA TYR A 210 -20.91 1.85 3.20
C TYR A 210 -22.01 0.88 3.60
N ASN A 211 -22.28 -0.14 2.79
CA ASN A 211 -23.32 -1.13 3.05
C ASN A 211 -22.98 -1.90 4.33
N TYR A 212 -21.76 -2.42 4.43
CA TYR A 212 -21.32 -3.16 5.62
C TYR A 212 -21.46 -2.33 6.90
N LEU A 213 -20.97 -1.09 6.92
CA LEU A 213 -20.97 -0.24 8.11
C LEU A 213 -22.35 0.34 8.44
N THR A 214 -23.28 0.35 7.49
CA THR A 214 -24.68 0.72 7.74
C THR A 214 -25.40 -0.41 8.47
N GLU A 215 -25.13 -1.66 8.11
CA GLU A 215 -25.70 -2.85 8.74
C GLU A 215 -24.98 -3.22 10.05
N ASN A 216 -23.66 -3.01 10.10
CA ASN A 216 -22.77 -3.37 11.20
C ASN A 216 -21.99 -2.13 11.69
N PRO A 217 -22.66 -1.14 12.30
CA PRO A 217 -22.02 0.10 12.73
C PRO A 217 -20.98 -0.16 13.81
N LEU A 218 -19.81 0.48 13.67
CA LEU A 218 -18.82 0.50 14.75
C LEU A 218 -19.36 1.32 15.93
N LEU A 219 -18.91 0.98 17.14
CA LEU A 219 -19.33 1.65 18.35
C LEU A 219 -18.39 2.82 18.71
N ASP A 220 -18.96 3.87 19.27
CA ASP A 220 -18.21 4.93 19.92
C ASP A 220 -17.69 4.50 21.31
N THR A 221 -16.99 5.40 21.99
CA THR A 221 -16.45 5.14 23.34
C THR A 221 -17.54 4.90 24.40
N GLY A 222 -18.78 5.30 24.13
CA GLY A 222 -19.94 5.06 24.99
C GLY A 222 -20.78 3.86 24.57
N GLY A 223 -20.29 3.04 23.62
CA GLY A 223 -21.00 1.86 23.13
C GLY A 223 -22.15 2.17 22.17
N LYS A 224 -22.30 3.41 21.68
CA LYS A 224 -23.37 3.78 20.76
C LYS A 224 -22.96 3.53 19.30
N PRO A 225 -23.86 2.99 18.47
CA PRO A 225 -23.63 2.84 17.03
C PRO A 225 -23.31 4.17 16.34
N ILE A 226 -22.22 4.21 15.58
CA ILE A 226 -21.83 5.35 14.75
C ILE A 226 -22.52 5.23 13.39
N LYS A 227 -23.35 6.22 13.03
CA LYS A 227 -23.94 6.30 11.68
C LYS A 227 -22.91 6.80 10.66
N VAL A 228 -22.69 6.00 9.64
CA VAL A 228 -21.92 6.39 8.44
C VAL A 228 -22.83 7.03 7.39
N GLU A 229 -22.29 7.98 6.65
CA GLU A 229 -22.93 8.59 5.48
C GLU A 229 -22.18 8.11 4.24
N LYS A 230 -22.83 8.00 3.08
CA LYS A 230 -22.21 7.53 1.81
C LYS A 230 -20.86 8.20 1.47
N GLY A 231 -20.64 9.42 1.96
CA GLY A 231 -19.43 10.19 1.75
C GLY A 231 -19.36 10.78 0.36
N LYS A 232 -18.84 11.99 0.24
CA LYS A 232 -18.61 12.62 -1.07
C LYS A 232 -17.35 12.06 -1.71
N ILE A 233 -17.37 11.78 -3.01
CA ILE A 233 -16.17 11.47 -3.78
C ILE A 233 -15.57 12.78 -4.31
N LEU A 234 -14.25 12.89 -4.17
CA LEU A 234 -13.44 13.99 -4.65
C LEU A 234 -12.51 13.42 -5.72
N GLU A 235 -13.01 13.42 -6.96
CA GLU A 235 -12.44 12.73 -8.13
C GLU A 235 -11.10 13.31 -8.62
N THR A 236 -10.66 14.42 -8.04
CA THR A 236 -9.36 15.03 -8.37
C THR A 236 -8.75 15.68 -7.13
N MET A 237 -7.42 15.80 -7.10
CA MET A 237 -6.74 16.58 -6.07
C MET A 237 -7.21 18.05 -6.04
N ALA A 238 -7.53 18.63 -7.21
CA ALA A 238 -8.08 19.98 -7.27
C ALA A 238 -9.44 20.08 -6.56
N SER A 239 -10.34 19.11 -6.77
CA SER A 239 -11.62 19.04 -6.08
C SER A 239 -11.45 18.82 -4.58
N PHE A 240 -10.46 18.02 -4.18
CA PHE A 240 -10.10 17.79 -2.78
C PHE A 240 -9.61 19.07 -2.10
N HIS A 241 -8.62 19.74 -2.68
CA HIS A 241 -8.08 21.00 -2.14
C HIS A 241 -9.17 22.07 -2.07
N ARG A 242 -10.01 22.19 -3.09
CA ARG A 242 -11.18 23.10 -3.09
C ARG A 242 -12.15 22.77 -1.96
N TYR A 243 -12.45 21.50 -1.75
CA TYR A 243 -13.34 21.05 -0.67
C TYR A 243 -12.76 21.38 0.71
N ILE A 244 -11.48 21.11 0.93
CA ILE A 244 -10.78 21.49 2.17
C ILE A 244 -10.82 23.01 2.39
N ALA A 245 -10.53 23.77 1.34
CA ALA A 245 -10.49 25.22 1.38
C ALA A 245 -11.85 25.87 1.68
N ILE A 246 -12.95 25.31 1.17
CA ILE A 246 -14.29 25.85 1.39
C ILE A 246 -14.87 25.35 2.73
N ARG A 247 -14.72 24.06 3.04
CA ARG A 247 -15.47 23.43 4.14
C ARG A 247 -14.77 23.50 5.50
N TYR A 248 -13.44 23.53 5.52
CA TYR A 248 -12.66 23.39 6.76
C TYR A 248 -11.75 24.58 7.07
N LEU A 249 -11.14 25.21 6.05
CA LEU A 249 -10.27 26.37 6.30
C LEU A 249 -10.98 27.57 6.93
N PRO A 250 -12.22 27.94 6.57
CA PRO A 250 -12.89 29.09 7.18
C PRO A 250 -13.14 28.87 8.67
N PHE A 251 -13.49 27.64 9.06
CA PHE A 251 -13.65 27.27 10.46
C PHE A 251 -12.33 27.40 11.24
N VAL A 252 -11.21 26.93 10.67
CA VAL A 252 -9.89 27.08 11.32
C VAL A 252 -9.45 28.54 11.40
N GLN A 253 -9.71 29.35 10.37
CA GLN A 253 -9.44 30.79 10.40
C GLN A 253 -10.28 31.51 11.45
N MET A 254 -11.57 31.16 11.57
CA MET A 254 -12.43 31.69 12.63
C MET A 254 -11.92 31.30 14.02
N LEU A 255 -11.55 30.02 14.22
CA LEU A 255 -10.94 29.57 15.47
C LEU A 255 -9.64 30.33 15.80
N LYS A 256 -8.82 30.67 14.80
CA LYS A 256 -7.62 31.49 14.98
C LYS A 256 -7.97 32.88 15.49
N LEU A 257 -8.97 33.52 14.88
CA LEU A 257 -9.43 34.86 15.27
C LEU A 257 -10.00 34.87 16.69
N VAL A 258 -10.89 33.92 17.00
CA VAL A 258 -11.47 33.76 18.34
C VAL A 258 -10.39 33.46 19.38
N ASN A 259 -9.41 32.61 19.04
CA ASN A 259 -8.29 32.33 19.92
C ASN A 259 -7.43 33.59 20.21
N MET A 260 -7.26 34.47 19.23
CA MET A 260 -6.53 35.73 19.40
C MET A 260 -7.31 36.72 20.27
N ILE A 261 -8.63 36.82 20.08
CA ILE A 261 -9.52 37.69 20.87
C ILE A 261 -9.62 37.22 22.33
N LEU A 262 -9.70 35.91 22.56
CA LEU A 262 -9.87 35.32 23.89
C LEU A 262 -8.53 34.92 24.53
N CYS A 263 -7.47 35.71 24.32
CA CYS A 263 -6.18 35.57 25.00
C CYS A 263 -5.60 34.14 24.99
N ASN A 264 -5.68 33.44 23.87
CA ASN A 264 -5.20 32.06 23.69
C ASN A 264 -5.97 30.95 24.42
N HIS A 265 -7.19 31.22 24.89
CA HIS A 265 -8.02 30.21 25.58
C HIS A 265 -8.30 28.96 24.73
N PHE A 266 -8.38 29.12 23.39
CA PHE A 266 -8.69 28.04 22.45
C PHE A 266 -7.47 27.53 21.67
N ARG A 267 -6.25 27.76 22.17
CA ARG A 267 -5.01 27.48 21.45
C ARG A 267 -4.93 26.01 21.04
N ASN A 268 -5.29 25.11 21.95
CA ASN A 268 -5.26 23.66 21.72
C ASN A 268 -6.31 23.22 20.68
N LEU A 269 -7.52 23.79 20.71
CA LEU A 269 -8.56 23.46 19.74
C LEU A 269 -8.16 23.91 18.33
N HIS A 270 -7.67 25.14 18.18
CA HIS A 270 -7.16 25.64 16.90
C HIS A 270 -5.99 24.80 16.38
N ALA A 271 -4.98 24.52 17.22
CA ALA A 271 -3.83 23.71 16.85
C ALA A 271 -4.24 22.30 16.41
N ASN A 272 -5.15 21.65 17.15
CA ASN A 272 -5.66 20.33 16.81
C ASN A 272 -6.46 20.33 15.50
N ALA A 273 -7.33 21.32 15.28
CA ALA A 273 -8.10 21.43 14.05
C ALA A 273 -7.17 21.63 12.84
N ARG A 274 -6.17 22.52 12.96
CA ARG A 274 -5.17 22.74 11.92
C ARG A 274 -4.35 21.48 11.63
N ARG A 275 -3.85 20.82 12.67
CA ARG A 275 -3.07 19.57 12.55
C ARG A 275 -3.84 18.46 11.85
N ARG A 276 -5.15 18.34 12.10
CA ARG A 276 -6.01 17.35 11.40
C ARG A 276 -6.14 17.65 9.91
N ILE A 277 -6.28 18.91 9.52
CA ILE A 277 -6.32 19.31 8.10
C ILE A 277 -4.98 19.03 7.44
N ASP A 278 -3.88 19.49 8.03
CA ASP A 278 -2.54 19.30 7.47
C ASP A 278 -2.20 17.81 7.35
N TYR A 279 -2.59 16.99 8.34
CA TYR A 279 -2.47 15.53 8.27
C TYR A 279 -3.30 14.92 7.14
N SER A 280 -4.54 15.37 6.95
CA SER A 280 -5.42 14.88 5.87
C SER A 280 -4.87 15.22 4.49
N ILE A 281 -4.37 16.45 4.30
CA ILE A 281 -3.70 16.87 3.07
C ILE A 281 -2.47 16.01 2.83
N ARG A 282 -1.63 15.82 3.84
CA ARG A 282 -0.41 15.01 3.74
C ARG A 282 -0.71 13.56 3.35
N LEU A 283 -1.73 12.94 3.94
CA LEU A 283 -2.15 11.59 3.56
C LEU A 283 -2.68 11.54 2.13
N ALA A 284 -3.53 12.49 1.73
CA ALA A 284 -4.05 12.56 0.37
C ALA A 284 -2.91 12.71 -0.65
N GLU A 285 -1.91 13.56 -0.39
CA GLU A 285 -0.74 13.71 -1.27
C GLU A 285 0.16 12.45 -1.28
N LEU A 286 0.30 11.75 -0.16
CA LEU A 286 1.06 10.50 -0.08
C LEU A 286 0.40 9.38 -0.90
N TYR A 287 -0.92 9.28 -0.82
CA TYR A 287 -1.69 8.23 -1.50
C TYR A 287 -2.19 8.62 -2.89
N LYS A 288 -2.18 9.91 -3.26
CA LYS A 288 -2.50 10.43 -4.60
C LYS A 288 -2.02 9.52 -5.72
N PRO A 289 -0.76 9.05 -5.72
CA PRO A 289 -0.26 8.27 -6.84
C PRO A 289 -0.99 6.92 -7.01
N TYR A 290 -1.56 6.37 -5.94
CA TYR A 290 -2.37 5.14 -5.93
C TYR A 290 -3.87 5.40 -6.12
N LEU A 291 -4.38 6.52 -5.60
CA LEU A 291 -5.80 6.90 -5.69
C LEU A 291 -6.26 7.24 -7.12
N PHE A 292 -5.29 7.56 -8.00
CA PHE A 292 -5.51 7.90 -9.41
C PHE A 292 -4.69 6.99 -10.34
N PHE A 293 -4.42 5.76 -9.89
CA PHE A 293 -3.66 4.80 -10.65
C PHE A 293 -4.53 4.12 -11.70
N HIS A 294 -4.05 4.07 -12.93
CA HIS A 294 -4.72 3.46 -14.09
C HIS A 294 -3.87 2.38 -14.76
N GLY A 295 -2.92 1.82 -14.00
CA GLY A 295 -2.16 0.66 -14.43
C GLY A 295 -2.88 -0.63 -14.08
N THR A 296 -2.54 -1.70 -14.79
CA THR A 296 -2.98 -3.07 -14.56
C THR A 296 -1.73 -3.93 -14.61
N PHE A 297 -1.46 -4.69 -13.56
CA PHE A 297 -0.26 -5.53 -13.53
C PHE A 297 -0.50 -6.77 -14.38
N ASP A 298 0.36 -6.99 -15.37
CA ASP A 298 0.39 -8.24 -16.12
C ASP A 298 0.71 -9.39 -15.17
N ASP A 299 -0.06 -10.46 -15.25
CA ASP A 299 0.08 -11.67 -14.43
C ASP A 299 0.29 -12.93 -15.28
N THR A 300 0.75 -12.77 -16.53
CA THR A 300 0.92 -13.88 -17.47
C THR A 300 1.84 -14.98 -16.93
N THR A 301 2.96 -14.63 -16.29
CA THR A 301 3.86 -15.62 -15.68
C THR A 301 3.18 -16.33 -14.50
N THR A 302 2.45 -15.59 -13.67
CA THR A 302 1.62 -16.14 -12.58
C THR A 302 0.52 -17.07 -13.08
N GLU A 303 -0.13 -16.75 -14.21
CA GLU A 303 -1.11 -17.62 -14.83
C GLU A 303 -0.49 -18.91 -15.34
N ASN A 304 0.67 -18.82 -16.01
CA ASN A 304 1.39 -20.01 -16.44
C ASN A 304 1.72 -20.91 -15.25
N LEU A 305 2.15 -20.33 -14.12
CA LEU A 305 2.36 -21.06 -12.88
C LEU A 305 1.08 -21.73 -12.37
N ARG A 306 -0.06 -21.03 -12.37
CA ARG A 306 -1.38 -21.64 -12.02
C ARG A 306 -1.71 -22.83 -12.93
N THR A 307 -1.41 -22.73 -14.22
CA THR A 307 -1.73 -23.81 -15.17
C THR A 307 -0.96 -25.10 -14.89
N THR A 308 0.25 -25.02 -14.32
CA THR A 308 1.05 -26.21 -13.97
C THR A 308 0.47 -27.03 -12.81
N ILE A 309 -0.38 -26.43 -11.98
CA ILE A 309 -1.02 -27.09 -10.83
C ILE A 309 -2.54 -27.25 -11.01
N ARG A 310 -3.08 -26.98 -12.20
CA ARG A 310 -4.52 -27.10 -12.48
C ARG A 310 -5.03 -28.49 -12.10
N GLY A 311 -5.98 -28.53 -11.16
CA GLY A 311 -6.56 -29.76 -10.59
C GLY A 311 -6.19 -30.04 -9.14
N SER A 312 -5.20 -29.33 -8.57
CA SER A 312 -4.93 -29.35 -7.13
C SER A 312 -5.66 -28.20 -6.44
N GLU A 313 -6.60 -28.51 -5.54
CA GLU A 313 -7.29 -27.49 -4.72
C GLU A 313 -6.43 -26.97 -3.55
N VAL A 314 -5.31 -27.65 -3.25
CA VAL A 314 -4.53 -27.48 -2.02
C VAL A 314 -3.74 -26.16 -1.99
N PHE A 315 -3.46 -25.54 -3.15
CA PHE A 315 -2.74 -24.26 -3.24
C PHE A 315 -3.39 -23.33 -4.25
N ASN A 316 -4.68 -23.00 -4.05
CA ASN A 316 -5.37 -22.08 -4.95
C ASN A 316 -4.88 -20.63 -4.75
N PHE A 317 -4.57 -19.95 -5.86
CA PHE A 317 -4.27 -18.51 -5.93
C PHE A 317 -4.84 -17.88 -7.21
N ASP A 318 -5.94 -18.42 -7.75
CA ASP A 318 -6.68 -17.81 -8.86
C ASP A 318 -7.62 -16.70 -8.32
N PRO A 319 -7.36 -15.41 -8.63
CA PRO A 319 -8.21 -14.32 -8.17
C PRO A 319 -9.62 -14.38 -8.75
N LYS A 320 -9.89 -15.13 -9.82
CA LYS A 320 -11.23 -15.28 -10.41
C LYS A 320 -12.23 -15.99 -9.50
N CYS A 321 -11.75 -16.75 -8.51
CA CYS A 321 -12.64 -17.39 -7.55
C CYS A 321 -13.17 -16.42 -6.48
N ILE A 322 -12.59 -15.21 -6.38
CA ILE A 322 -12.99 -14.22 -5.39
C ILE A 322 -14.30 -13.58 -5.82
N GLN A 323 -15.37 -13.88 -5.09
CA GLN A 323 -16.61 -13.11 -5.12
C GLN A 323 -16.42 -11.89 -4.21
N TRP A 324 -16.10 -10.72 -4.79
CA TRP A 324 -15.70 -9.54 -4.02
C TRP A 324 -16.71 -9.13 -2.96
N ASP A 325 -18.00 -9.13 -3.29
CA ASP A 325 -19.07 -8.77 -2.36
C ASP A 325 -19.10 -9.71 -1.15
N GLU A 326 -19.10 -11.01 -1.38
CA GLU A 326 -19.08 -12.02 -0.32
C GLU A 326 -17.81 -11.94 0.51
N TYR A 327 -16.65 -11.82 -0.15
CA TYR A 327 -15.37 -11.73 0.51
C TYR A 327 -15.28 -10.49 1.42
N PHE A 328 -15.69 -9.31 0.95
CA PHE A 328 -15.62 -8.12 1.80
C PHE A 328 -16.68 -8.12 2.91
N MET A 329 -17.93 -8.42 2.57
CA MET A 329 -19.05 -8.33 3.51
C MET A 329 -18.97 -9.40 4.61
N ASN A 330 -18.57 -10.63 4.27
CA ASN A 330 -18.64 -11.77 5.20
C ASN A 330 -17.29 -12.22 5.73
N THR A 331 -16.18 -11.81 5.10
CA THR A 331 -14.84 -12.29 5.46
C THR A 331 -13.92 -11.15 5.92
N HIS A 332 -13.61 -10.19 5.03
CA HIS A 332 -12.57 -9.20 5.27
C HIS A 332 -12.98 -8.16 6.32
N PHE A 333 -14.14 -7.50 6.17
CA PHE A 333 -14.56 -6.48 7.15
C PHE A 333 -14.87 -7.07 8.52
N PRO A 334 -15.56 -8.22 8.67
CA PRO A 334 -15.66 -8.91 9.95
C PRO A 334 -14.29 -9.32 10.51
N GLY A 335 -13.35 -9.69 9.64
CA GLY A 335 -11.96 -9.97 10.02
C GLY A 335 -11.27 -8.78 10.67
N ILE A 336 -11.44 -7.57 10.11
CA ILE A 336 -10.88 -6.34 10.68
C ILE A 336 -11.45 -6.09 12.08
N THR A 337 -12.77 -6.21 12.27
CA THR A 337 -13.39 -5.97 13.58
C THR A 337 -12.98 -7.03 14.61
N LYS A 338 -12.82 -8.28 14.19
CA LYS A 338 -12.46 -9.40 15.06
C LYS A 338 -10.98 -9.43 15.45
N TYR A 339 -10.08 -9.18 14.51
CA TYR A 339 -8.65 -9.43 14.68
C TYR A 339 -7.81 -8.16 14.83
N ALA A 340 -8.21 -7.05 14.21
CA ALA A 340 -7.40 -5.83 14.13
C ALA A 340 -7.89 -4.70 15.07
N LEU A 341 -9.20 -4.59 15.28
CA LEU A 341 -9.79 -3.67 16.26
C LEU A 341 -9.90 -4.34 17.64
N LYS A 342 -8.76 -4.45 18.34
CA LYS A 342 -8.73 -4.78 19.76
C LYS A 342 -8.74 -3.54 20.64
#